data_AF-A0A6J0NYV7-F1
#
_entry.id   AF-A0A6J0NYV7-F1
#
_cell.length_a   1.000
_cell.length_b   1.000
_cell.length_c   1.000
_cell.angle_alpha   90.00
_cell.angle_beta   90.00
_cell.angle_gamma   90.00
#
_symmetry.space_group_name_H-M   'P 1'
#
loop_
_entity.id
_entity.type
_entity.pdbx_description
1 polymer ?
#
loop_
_entity_poly.entity_id
_entity_poly.type
_entity_poly.pdbx_seq_one_letter_code
_entity_poly.pdbx_strand_id
1 'polypeptide(L)'
;MEANSELRDAISWLPDEVLGKILSLLPTKLAASTSVLAKKWRNVFRLVHTLDFDDSDLVKPEEGKEEWPVIRESFRNFVDRTLALQCGSPINNFSLKFRIHDVDVKREMAHASGWICNALERGVLEMSLSFKRKYKHLFLPSELLTSKTLVKLSLGTQIYLGEFPPNVSLPALKSLFIDTIVFGRDDLCGVLLRGCPLLEELYVRHRECEGAPFYISNPTIKKLSVYYEFQFARWDGMTLDAPSLVSLNYRDFALEEYTYVNLASLVEARLDIRYSKTIKDPDLSGLIIGISNVEILHLSPASADVISRCVEDGRLVLPVFKNLVNLSFGSYNEQNWKLLPYLLKQSPKVETLIIQGLEDGGYTGNVTIGQFQVKELHVVGYKGTAKELLHLKSLLAGTECIPRVRVVFPEDVVVDAATIFQTRRDLFTLVGVVSTEIVYFD
;
A
#
# COMPACT_ATOMS: atom_id res chain seq x y z
N MET A 1 24.33 34.63 51.75
CA MET A 1 24.14 35.13 50.37
C MET A 1 23.95 33.93 49.49
N GLU A 2 22.68 33.60 49.23
CA GLU A 2 22.26 32.44 48.45
C GLU A 2 22.62 32.63 46.98
N ALA A 3 23.34 31.66 46.43
CA ALA A 3 23.51 31.49 45.00
C ALA A 3 22.33 30.65 44.48
N ASN A 4 21.23 31.32 44.14
CA ASN A 4 20.11 30.68 43.44
C ASN A 4 20.20 31.05 41.95
N SER A 5 21.15 30.46 41.23
CA SER A 5 21.09 30.45 39.76
C SER A 5 20.17 29.32 39.34
N GLU A 6 18.88 29.61 39.26
CA GLU A 6 17.92 28.75 38.57
C GLU A 6 18.48 28.41 37.19
N LEU A 7 18.83 27.15 36.96
CA LEU A 7 19.04 26.58 35.64
C LEU A 7 17.71 26.70 34.89
N ARG A 8 17.45 27.86 34.29
CA ARG A 8 16.32 28.08 33.40
C ARG A 8 16.40 27.05 32.29
N ASP A 9 15.38 26.21 32.22
CA ASP A 9 15.18 25.18 31.22
C ASP A 9 15.50 25.71 29.80
N ALA A 10 16.47 25.10 29.13
CA ALA A 10 16.92 25.48 27.80
C ALA A 10 15.80 25.42 26.76
N ILE A 11 14.81 24.54 26.95
CA ILE A 11 13.66 24.41 26.07
C ILE A 11 12.78 25.66 26.18
N SER A 12 12.61 26.20 27.39
CA SER A 12 11.82 27.41 27.63
C SER A 12 12.39 28.67 26.97
N TRP A 13 13.63 28.66 26.48
CA TRP A 13 14.25 29.75 25.72
C TRP A 13 13.94 29.74 24.22
N LEU A 14 13.40 28.64 23.69
CA LEU A 14 13.06 28.55 22.28
C LEU A 14 11.87 29.48 21.93
N PRO A 15 11.84 30.04 20.71
CA PRO A 15 10.67 30.76 20.20
C PRO A 15 9.42 29.89 20.19
N ASP A 16 8.25 30.50 20.39
CA ASP A 16 6.99 29.78 20.49
C ASP A 16 6.67 28.98 19.20
N GLU A 17 7.07 29.49 18.03
CA GLU A 17 6.90 28.80 16.75
C GLU A 17 7.75 27.53 16.65
N VAL A 18 8.95 27.54 17.23
CA VAL A 18 9.83 26.37 17.28
C VAL A 18 9.26 25.35 18.26
N LEU A 19 8.80 25.81 19.43
CA LEU A 19 8.14 24.95 20.41
C LEU A 19 6.86 24.32 19.85
N GLY A 20 6.04 25.08 19.10
CA GLY A 20 4.84 24.58 18.43
C GLY A 20 5.15 23.48 17.41
N LYS A 21 6.23 23.63 16.63
CA LYS A 21 6.72 22.58 15.72
C LYS A 21 7.19 21.34 16.48
N ILE A 22 7.94 21.51 17.57
CA ILE A 22 8.38 20.38 18.41
C ILE A 22 7.16 19.65 18.98
N LEU A 23 6.17 20.38 19.52
CA LEU A 23 4.95 19.77 20.04
C LEU A 23 4.13 19.07 18.94
N SER A 24 4.17 19.54 17.70
CA SER A 24 3.51 18.89 16.55
C SER A 24 4.13 17.55 16.13
N LEU A 25 5.31 17.22 16.66
CA LEU A 25 5.96 15.92 16.48
C LEU A 25 5.61 14.94 17.61
N LEU A 26 4.96 15.41 18.68
CA LEU A 26 4.56 14.58 19.80
C LEU A 26 3.13 14.04 19.58
N PRO A 27 2.79 12.90 20.20
CA PRO A 27 1.40 12.48 20.33
C PRO A 27 0.53 13.61 20.89
N THR A 28 -0.64 13.85 20.28
CA THR A 28 -1.54 14.96 20.63
C THR A 28 -1.84 15.05 22.12
N LYS A 29 -2.03 13.90 22.76
CA LYS A 29 -2.28 13.79 24.20
C LYS A 29 -1.12 14.37 25.04
N LEU A 30 0.12 14.07 24.66
CA LEU A 30 1.30 14.60 25.32
C LEU A 30 1.46 16.10 25.03
N ALA A 31 1.31 16.51 23.77
CA ALA A 31 1.36 17.92 23.39
C ALA A 31 0.31 18.75 24.16
N ALA A 32 -0.94 18.27 24.24
CA ALA A 32 -2.02 18.94 24.96
C ALA A 32 -1.76 19.00 26.47
N SER A 33 -1.15 17.97 27.06
CA SER A 33 -0.81 17.94 28.50
C SER A 33 0.16 19.05 28.91
N THR A 34 1.04 19.48 28.00
CA THR A 34 1.98 20.59 28.26
C THR A 34 1.25 21.90 28.55
N SER A 35 0.03 22.09 28.03
CA SER A 35 -0.78 23.30 28.23
C SER A 35 -1.18 23.56 29.69
N VAL A 36 -1.03 22.56 30.57
CA VAL A 36 -1.29 22.66 32.01
C VAL A 36 -0.06 23.14 32.78
N LEU A 37 1.15 23.00 32.21
CA LEU A 37 2.42 23.32 32.89
C LEU A 37 2.59 24.83 33.12
N ALA A 38 2.23 25.66 32.14
CA ALA A 38 2.25 27.12 32.27
C ALA A 38 1.36 27.81 31.22
N LYS A 39 1.05 29.10 31.46
CA LYS A 39 0.34 29.95 30.49
C LYS A 39 1.07 30.04 29.14
N LYS A 40 2.42 30.05 29.14
CA LYS A 40 3.24 30.03 27.93
C LYS A 40 2.93 28.78 27.09
N TRP A 41 2.99 27.60 27.70
CA TRP A 41 2.73 26.33 27.02
C TRP A 41 1.30 26.21 26.48
N ARG A 42 0.32 26.84 27.14
CA ARG A 42 -1.04 26.95 26.59
C ARG A 42 -1.07 27.74 25.27
N ASN A 43 -0.31 28.83 25.17
CA ASN A 43 -0.22 29.61 23.93
C ASN A 43 0.58 28.87 22.86
N VAL A 44 1.70 28.25 23.22
CA VAL A 44 2.50 27.42 22.32
C VAL A 44 1.68 26.27 21.74
N PHE A 45 0.83 25.64 22.55
CA PHE A 45 -0.02 24.56 22.07
C PHE A 45 -0.90 25.01 20.89
N ARG A 46 -1.34 26.27 20.85
CA ARG A 46 -2.11 26.83 19.71
C ARG A 46 -1.38 26.83 18.38
N LEU A 47 -0.06 26.64 18.39
CA LEU A 47 0.76 26.58 17.18
C LEU A 47 0.95 25.13 16.70
N VAL A 48 0.36 24.15 17.39
CA VAL A 48 0.38 22.75 16.99
C VAL A 48 -0.53 22.56 15.78
N HIS A 49 0.05 22.10 14.69
CA HIS A 49 -0.63 21.95 13.40
C HIS A 49 -0.94 20.49 13.03
N THR A 50 -0.53 19.53 13.86
CA THR A 50 -0.78 18.10 13.68
C THR A 50 -1.58 17.59 14.87
N LEU A 51 -2.77 17.08 14.61
CA LEU A 51 -3.65 16.49 15.63
C LEU A 51 -4.02 15.07 15.22
N ASP A 52 -3.60 14.10 16.03
CA ASP A 52 -3.97 12.70 15.94
C ASP A 52 -4.78 12.27 17.17
N PHE A 53 -6.00 11.79 16.93
CA PHE A 53 -6.93 11.34 17.95
C PHE A 53 -7.25 9.86 17.73
N ASP A 54 -6.85 9.00 18.67
CA ASP A 54 -7.14 7.56 18.63
C ASP A 54 -7.85 7.14 19.93
N ASP A 55 -9.07 6.60 19.81
CA ASP A 55 -9.83 6.14 20.97
C ASP A 55 -9.18 4.95 21.69
N SER A 56 -8.29 4.20 21.02
CA SER A 56 -7.55 3.09 21.62
C SER A 56 -6.51 3.53 22.63
N ASP A 57 -6.01 4.77 22.56
CA ASP A 57 -5.08 5.36 23.54
C ASP A 57 -5.70 5.58 24.93
N LEU A 58 -7.03 5.49 25.01
CA LEU A 58 -7.79 5.57 26.25
C LEU A 58 -8.18 4.19 26.80
N VAL A 59 -7.98 3.13 26.02
CA VAL A 59 -8.23 1.74 26.42
C VAL A 59 -6.96 1.17 27.03
N LYS A 60 -6.64 1.56 28.28
CA LYS A 60 -5.54 0.91 29.00
C LYS A 60 -5.97 -0.49 29.47
N PRO A 61 -5.11 -1.52 29.37
CA PRO A 61 -5.39 -2.86 29.91
C PRO A 61 -5.31 -2.99 31.44
N GLU A 62 -4.96 -1.94 32.19
CA GLU A 62 -4.61 -2.09 33.61
C GLU A 62 -5.73 -1.69 34.57
N GLU A 63 -6.17 -2.70 35.31
CA GLU A 63 -6.71 -2.67 36.68
C GLU A 63 -7.89 -1.72 36.94
N GLY A 64 -8.84 -1.70 36.02
CA GLY A 64 -10.16 -1.16 36.28
C GLY A 64 -11.04 -1.41 35.07
N LYS A 65 -12.14 -2.14 35.23
CA LYS A 65 -13.19 -2.22 34.21
C LYS A 65 -13.92 -0.86 34.19
N GLU A 66 -13.27 0.21 33.76
CA GLU A 66 -14.00 1.43 33.43
C GLU A 66 -15.01 1.06 32.36
N GLU A 67 -16.28 1.35 32.63
CA GLU A 67 -17.34 1.02 31.69
C GLU A 67 -17.08 1.80 30.40
N TRP A 68 -17.14 1.09 29.29
CA TRP A 68 -16.88 1.62 27.96
C TRP A 68 -17.59 2.96 27.61
N PRO A 69 -18.82 3.26 28.09
CA PRO A 69 -19.44 4.59 27.94
C PRO A 69 -18.61 5.75 28.54
N VAL A 70 -17.94 5.51 29.68
CA VAL A 70 -17.11 6.52 30.38
C VAL A 70 -15.86 6.84 29.57
N ILE A 71 -15.21 5.82 29.02
CA ILE A 71 -14.04 5.98 28.14
C ILE A 71 -14.40 6.82 26.91
N ARG A 72 -15.58 6.59 26.32
CA ARG A 72 -16.05 7.37 25.15
C ARG A 72 -16.37 8.82 25.47
N GLU A 73 -17.03 9.09 26.60
CA GLU A 73 -17.28 10.46 27.04
C GLU A 73 -15.97 11.18 27.35
N SER A 74 -14.99 10.48 27.92
CA SER A 74 -13.64 11.00 28.16
C SER A 74 -12.91 11.32 26.85
N PHE A 75 -13.01 10.44 25.84
CA PHE A 75 -12.48 10.70 24.49
C PHE A 75 -13.09 11.95 23.88
N ARG A 76 -14.43 12.06 23.88
CA ARG A 76 -15.13 13.21 23.32
C ARG A 76 -14.70 14.51 23.97
N ASN A 77 -14.73 14.53 25.31
CA ASN A 77 -14.29 15.69 26.09
C ASN A 77 -12.82 16.04 25.80
N PHE A 78 -11.95 15.04 25.59
CA PHE A 78 -10.56 15.28 25.23
C PHE A 78 -10.44 15.94 23.85
N VAL A 79 -11.14 15.43 22.83
CA VAL A 79 -11.13 16.01 21.47
C VAL A 79 -11.68 17.44 21.50
N ASP A 80 -12.86 17.64 22.11
CA ASP A 80 -13.52 18.95 22.20
C ASP A 80 -12.62 19.99 22.90
N ARG A 81 -12.04 19.63 24.05
CA ARG A 81 -11.14 20.52 24.78
C ARG A 81 -9.87 20.82 23.99
N THR A 82 -9.32 19.82 23.30
CA THR A 82 -8.10 20.00 22.50
C THR A 82 -8.33 20.95 21.34
N LEU A 83 -9.44 20.79 20.60
CA LEU A 83 -9.82 21.68 19.51
C LEU A 83 -10.11 23.10 20.01
N ALA A 84 -10.78 23.24 21.16
CA ALA A 84 -11.05 24.53 21.79
C ALA A 84 -9.76 25.24 22.25
N LEU A 85 -8.80 24.50 22.82
CA LEU A 85 -7.51 25.05 23.27
C LEU A 85 -6.72 25.69 22.12
N GLN A 86 -6.82 25.11 20.92
CA GLN A 86 -6.16 25.63 19.73
C GLN A 86 -6.72 26.98 19.23
N CYS A 87 -7.92 27.39 19.68
CA CYS A 87 -8.47 28.73 19.44
C CYS A 87 -8.51 29.17 17.96
N GLY A 88 -8.80 28.25 17.04
CA GLY A 88 -8.97 28.56 15.62
C GLY A 88 -7.70 28.63 14.78
N SER A 89 -6.51 28.34 15.35
CA SER A 89 -5.26 28.24 14.58
C SER A 89 -5.34 27.28 13.38
N PRO A 90 -4.55 27.44 12.32
CA PRO A 90 -4.55 26.49 11.20
C PRO A 90 -4.19 25.06 11.64
N ILE A 91 -4.85 24.07 11.05
CA ILE A 91 -4.51 22.65 11.21
C ILE A 91 -3.97 22.20 9.85
N ASN A 92 -2.82 21.55 9.82
CA ASN A 92 -2.29 20.95 8.59
C ASN A 92 -2.73 19.49 8.47
N ASN A 93 -2.57 18.73 9.55
CA ASN A 93 -2.80 17.29 9.59
C ASN A 93 -3.81 16.95 10.68
N PHE A 94 -4.88 16.25 10.30
CA PHE A 94 -5.92 15.78 11.22
C PHE A 94 -6.17 14.29 11.04
N SER A 95 -6.00 13.52 12.11
CA SER A 95 -6.28 12.10 12.15
C SER A 95 -7.30 11.80 13.25
N LEU A 96 -8.34 11.05 12.89
CA LEU A 96 -9.40 10.62 13.79
C LEU A 96 -9.64 9.13 13.60
N LYS A 97 -9.30 8.34 14.63
CA LYS A 97 -9.56 6.91 14.70
C LYS A 97 -10.55 6.66 15.83
N PHE A 98 -11.71 6.14 15.46
CA PHE A 98 -12.86 6.09 16.35
C PHE A 98 -13.70 4.83 16.10
N ARG A 99 -14.00 4.08 17.17
CA ARG A 99 -14.91 2.93 17.14
C ARG A 99 -16.35 3.41 17.32
N ILE A 100 -17.21 3.10 16.36
CA ILE A 100 -18.62 3.49 16.41
C ILE A 100 -19.44 2.30 16.91
N HIS A 101 -20.25 2.52 17.94
CA HIS A 101 -21.04 1.46 18.57
C HIS A 101 -22.51 1.45 18.15
N ASP A 102 -23.17 0.32 18.38
CA ASP A 102 -24.51 0.08 17.86
C ASP A 102 -25.62 0.89 18.50
N VAL A 103 -25.44 1.31 19.75
CA VAL A 103 -26.51 1.92 20.54
C VAL A 103 -26.76 3.38 20.17
N ASP A 104 -25.74 4.14 19.73
CA ASP A 104 -25.88 5.61 19.55
C ASP A 104 -25.09 6.18 18.35
N VAL A 105 -25.27 5.54 17.19
CA VAL A 105 -24.57 5.88 15.93
C VAL A 105 -24.73 7.34 15.55
N LYS A 106 -25.95 7.87 15.66
CA LYS A 106 -26.30 9.21 15.19
C LYS A 106 -25.57 10.26 16.01
N ARG A 107 -25.55 10.11 17.34
CA ARG A 107 -24.84 11.04 18.22
C ARG A 107 -23.33 10.96 18.02
N GLU A 108 -22.79 9.75 17.92
CA GLU A 108 -21.36 9.53 17.68
C GLU A 108 -20.91 10.18 16.37
N MET A 109 -21.67 9.99 15.29
CA MET A 109 -21.39 10.63 14.02
C MET A 109 -21.62 12.15 14.04
N ALA A 110 -22.56 12.66 14.82
CA ALA A 110 -22.73 14.11 14.97
C ALA A 110 -21.48 14.77 15.60
N HIS A 111 -20.89 14.14 16.62
CA HIS A 111 -19.61 14.59 17.19
C HIS A 111 -18.47 14.49 16.17
N ALA A 112 -18.33 13.34 15.51
CA ALA A 112 -17.29 13.14 14.50
C ALA A 112 -17.39 14.16 13.35
N SER A 113 -18.60 14.40 12.83
CA SER A 113 -18.85 15.40 11.80
C SER A 113 -18.49 16.81 12.28
N GLY A 114 -18.81 17.16 13.54
CA GLY A 114 -18.42 18.45 14.12
C GLY A 114 -16.90 18.63 14.17
N TRP A 115 -16.16 17.60 14.56
CA TRP A 115 -14.69 17.65 14.59
C TRP A 115 -14.08 17.73 13.18
N ILE A 116 -14.64 16.99 12.23
CA ILE A 116 -14.23 17.02 10.82
C ILE A 116 -14.45 18.41 10.24
N CYS A 117 -15.66 18.98 10.40
CA CYS A 117 -15.95 20.33 9.93
C CYS A 117 -15.05 21.38 10.59
N ASN A 118 -14.76 21.25 11.90
CA ASN A 118 -13.82 22.15 12.57
C ASN A 118 -12.43 22.11 11.93
N ALA A 119 -11.91 20.93 11.59
CA ALA A 119 -10.62 20.82 10.91
C ALA A 119 -10.66 21.40 9.49
N LEU A 120 -11.75 21.18 8.75
CA LEU A 120 -11.95 21.70 7.40
C LEU A 120 -12.01 23.23 7.36
N GLU A 121 -12.77 23.84 8.27
CA GLU A 121 -12.86 25.30 8.42
C GLU A 121 -11.50 25.96 8.70
N ARG A 122 -10.55 25.19 9.24
CA ARG A 122 -9.21 25.62 9.61
C ARG A 122 -8.17 25.31 8.54
N GLY A 123 -8.61 24.90 7.35
CA GLY A 123 -7.78 24.76 6.15
C GLY A 123 -6.92 23.49 6.13
N VAL A 124 -7.37 22.42 6.77
CA VAL A 124 -6.67 21.12 6.79
C VAL A 124 -6.24 20.65 5.40
N LEU A 125 -5.00 20.15 5.32
CA LEU A 125 -4.36 19.68 4.09
C LEU A 125 -4.38 18.15 4.02
N GLU A 126 -4.10 17.48 5.13
CA GLU A 126 -4.13 16.01 5.22
C GLU A 126 -5.15 15.55 6.26
N MET A 127 -6.08 14.71 5.84
CA MET A 127 -7.10 14.15 6.73
C MET A 127 -7.12 12.64 6.66
N SER A 128 -7.08 11.99 7.82
CA SER A 128 -7.18 10.53 7.97
C SER A 128 -8.32 10.16 8.90
N LEU A 129 -9.35 9.52 8.37
CA LEU A 129 -10.53 9.11 9.11
C LEU A 129 -10.64 7.59 9.14
N SER A 130 -10.55 7.01 10.34
CA SER A 130 -10.71 5.57 10.55
C SER A 130 -11.88 5.26 11.46
N PHE A 131 -12.94 4.71 10.86
CA PHE A 131 -14.18 4.37 11.56
C PHE A 131 -14.33 2.86 11.63
N LYS A 132 -14.13 2.29 12.82
CA LYS A 132 -14.29 0.84 13.01
C LYS A 132 -15.74 0.54 13.35
N ARG A 133 -16.47 0.02 12.38
CA ARG A 133 -17.87 -0.40 12.53
C ARG A 133 -18.20 -1.46 11.50
N LYS A 134 -18.76 -2.61 11.88
CA LYS A 134 -19.10 -3.68 10.93
C LYS A 134 -20.26 -3.27 9.99
N TYR A 135 -19.92 -2.75 8.81
CA TYR A 135 -20.78 -2.63 7.63
C TYR A 135 -22.12 -1.91 7.83
N LYS A 136 -22.12 -0.74 8.50
CA LYS A 136 -23.31 0.13 8.53
C LYS A 136 -23.10 1.42 7.75
N HIS A 137 -24.21 1.97 7.28
CA HIS A 137 -24.29 3.27 6.62
C HIS A 137 -23.78 4.38 7.55
N LEU A 138 -22.75 5.09 7.10
CA LEU A 138 -22.26 6.32 7.70
C LEU A 138 -22.37 7.42 6.66
N PHE A 139 -22.67 8.62 7.14
CA PHE A 139 -22.70 9.82 6.31
C PHE A 139 -21.51 10.68 6.70
N LEU A 140 -20.65 10.96 5.73
CA LEU A 140 -19.60 11.95 5.88
C LEU A 140 -20.21 13.36 5.71
N PRO A 141 -19.69 14.38 6.40
CA PRO A 141 -20.11 15.76 6.17
C PRO A 141 -19.81 16.18 4.73
N SER A 142 -20.73 16.93 4.12
CA SER A 142 -20.63 17.40 2.72
C SER A 142 -19.42 18.31 2.47
N GLU A 143 -18.99 19.01 3.52
CA GLU A 143 -17.85 19.90 3.60
C GLU A 143 -16.56 19.13 3.33
N LEU A 144 -16.49 17.87 3.76
CA LEU A 144 -15.35 17.01 3.46
C LEU A 144 -15.21 16.77 1.97
N LEU A 145 -16.33 16.55 1.28
CA LEU A 145 -16.40 16.21 -0.14
C LEU A 145 -16.31 17.42 -1.08
N THR A 146 -16.37 18.64 -0.53
CA THR A 146 -16.30 19.92 -1.27
C THR A 146 -15.10 20.77 -0.85
N SER A 147 -14.18 20.19 -0.06
CA SER A 147 -13.00 20.88 0.43
C SER A 147 -12.06 21.32 -0.68
N LYS A 148 -11.64 22.59 -0.63
CA LYS A 148 -10.69 23.18 -1.58
C LYS A 148 -9.23 23.10 -1.11
N THR A 149 -9.00 22.70 0.13
CA THR A 149 -7.67 22.70 0.75
C THR A 149 -7.07 21.30 0.88
N LEU A 150 -7.90 20.26 0.92
CA LEU A 150 -7.44 18.89 1.10
C LEU A 150 -6.55 18.43 -0.05
N VAL A 151 -5.31 18.06 0.30
CA VAL A 151 -4.30 17.50 -0.59
C VAL A 151 -4.24 15.97 -0.44
N LYS A 152 -4.47 15.45 0.76
CA LYS A 152 -4.48 14.01 1.04
C LYS A 152 -5.67 13.62 1.90
N LEU A 153 -6.35 12.57 1.47
CA LEU A 153 -7.50 12.02 2.18
C LEU A 153 -7.34 10.52 2.35
N SER A 154 -7.41 10.06 3.59
CA SER A 154 -7.48 8.65 3.95
C SER A 154 -8.81 8.36 4.63
N LEU A 155 -9.55 7.37 4.13
CA LEU A 155 -10.81 6.91 4.70
C LEU A 155 -10.72 5.40 4.95
N GLY A 156 -11.16 4.90 6.11
CA GLY A 156 -11.38 3.45 6.23
C GLY A 156 -11.57 2.79 7.59
N THR A 157 -12.36 1.72 7.56
CA THR A 157 -12.23 0.41 8.23
C THR A 157 -13.62 -0.21 8.50
N GLN A 158 -14.23 -0.68 7.40
CA GLN A 158 -15.49 -1.47 7.29
C GLN A 158 -16.82 -0.69 7.19
N ILE A 159 -16.81 0.49 6.60
CA ILE A 159 -18.00 1.37 6.55
C ILE A 159 -18.68 1.36 5.17
N TYR A 160 -19.98 1.63 5.15
CA TYR A 160 -20.71 1.92 3.93
C TYR A 160 -20.96 3.44 3.87
N LEU A 161 -20.49 4.11 2.82
CA LEU A 161 -20.53 5.58 2.75
C LEU A 161 -21.79 6.18 2.12
N GLY A 162 -22.81 5.37 1.80
CA GLY A 162 -23.99 5.92 1.12
C GLY A 162 -23.71 6.23 -0.35
N GLU A 163 -24.75 6.77 -1.00
CA GLU A 163 -24.59 7.44 -2.29
C GLU A 163 -23.89 8.78 -2.07
N PHE A 164 -22.88 9.06 -2.89
CA PHE A 164 -22.20 10.34 -2.86
C PHE A 164 -23.06 11.40 -3.56
N PRO A 165 -23.11 12.64 -3.04
CA PRO A 165 -23.85 13.70 -3.71
C PRO A 165 -23.15 14.06 -5.03
N PRO A 166 -23.88 14.47 -6.09
CA PRO A 166 -23.28 14.68 -7.41
C PRO A 166 -22.31 15.86 -7.49
N ASN A 167 -22.25 16.70 -6.47
CA ASN A 167 -21.42 17.91 -6.39
C ASN A 167 -20.07 17.70 -5.68
N VAL A 168 -19.57 16.45 -5.56
CA VAL A 168 -18.22 16.20 -5.03
C VAL A 168 -17.19 16.99 -5.82
N SER A 169 -16.35 17.74 -5.11
CA SER A 169 -15.32 18.58 -5.71
C SER A 169 -14.16 18.75 -4.74
N LEU A 170 -13.07 18.05 -5.02
CA LEU A 170 -11.82 18.04 -4.25
C LEU A 170 -10.67 18.51 -5.15
N PRO A 171 -10.65 19.82 -5.53
CA PRO A 171 -9.78 20.32 -6.60
C PRO A 171 -8.29 20.29 -6.27
N ALA A 172 -7.92 20.21 -4.99
CA ALA A 172 -6.52 20.17 -4.54
C ALA A 172 -6.02 18.76 -4.20
N LEU A 173 -6.90 17.74 -4.26
CA LEU A 173 -6.58 16.40 -3.79
C LEU A 173 -5.62 15.69 -4.74
N LYS A 174 -4.48 15.24 -4.20
CA LYS A 174 -3.42 14.53 -4.91
C LYS A 174 -3.29 13.08 -4.52
N SER A 175 -3.62 12.73 -3.26
CA SER A 175 -3.55 11.35 -2.79
C SER A 175 -4.83 10.93 -2.08
N LEU A 176 -5.39 9.79 -2.50
CA LEU A 176 -6.59 9.19 -1.92
C LEU A 176 -6.30 7.75 -1.47
N PHE A 177 -6.53 7.48 -0.19
CA PHE A 177 -6.38 6.16 0.41
C PHE A 177 -7.72 5.65 0.91
N ILE A 178 -8.11 4.47 0.44
CA ILE A 178 -9.38 3.81 0.76
C ILE A 178 -9.04 2.47 1.39
N ASP A 179 -9.45 2.27 2.64
CA ASP A 179 -9.34 0.97 3.33
C ASP A 179 -10.71 0.43 3.75
N THR A 180 -11.15 -0.60 3.03
CA THR A 180 -12.30 -1.43 3.36
C THR A 180 -13.58 -0.57 3.49
N ILE A 181 -13.92 0.13 2.41
CA ILE A 181 -15.12 0.97 2.29
C ILE A 181 -16.03 0.40 1.22
N VAL A 182 -17.32 0.25 1.52
CA VAL A 182 -18.34 -0.05 0.52
C VAL A 182 -18.84 1.26 -0.08
N PHE A 183 -18.78 1.37 -1.40
CA PHE A 183 -19.40 2.46 -2.17
C PHE A 183 -20.73 1.99 -2.76
N GLY A 184 -21.64 2.93 -3.04
CA GLY A 184 -22.74 2.67 -3.96
C GLY A 184 -22.20 2.29 -5.34
N ARG A 185 -23.06 1.67 -6.17
CA ARG A 185 -22.68 1.30 -7.54
C ARG A 185 -22.20 2.57 -8.27
N ASP A 186 -21.01 2.49 -8.85
CA ASP A 186 -20.37 3.57 -9.61
C ASP A 186 -19.90 4.80 -8.81
N ASP A 187 -20.16 4.92 -7.51
CA ASP A 187 -19.86 6.17 -6.78
C ASP A 187 -18.36 6.48 -6.68
N LEU A 188 -17.52 5.47 -6.45
CA LEU A 188 -16.08 5.68 -6.35
C LEU A 188 -15.55 6.38 -7.61
N CYS A 189 -15.79 5.79 -8.77
CA CYS A 189 -15.21 6.29 -10.01
C CYS A 189 -16.08 7.33 -10.72
N GLY A 190 -17.39 7.17 -10.67
CA GLY A 190 -18.37 8.02 -11.33
C GLY A 190 -18.65 9.33 -10.60
N VAL A 191 -18.37 9.41 -9.29
CA VAL A 191 -18.59 10.62 -8.47
C VAL A 191 -17.30 11.08 -7.79
N LEU A 192 -16.71 10.25 -6.93
CA LEU A 192 -15.58 10.67 -6.10
C LEU A 192 -14.31 10.97 -6.91
N LEU A 193 -13.84 10.03 -7.74
CA LEU A 193 -12.64 10.22 -8.56
C LEU A 193 -12.82 11.31 -9.62
N ARG A 194 -14.04 11.48 -10.18
CA ARG A 194 -14.35 12.59 -11.10
C ARG A 194 -14.25 13.96 -10.43
N GLY A 195 -14.57 14.05 -9.15
CA GLY A 195 -14.42 15.26 -8.35
C GLY A 195 -12.96 15.61 -8.01
N CYS A 196 -11.98 14.76 -8.36
CA CYS A 196 -10.56 14.91 -8.01
C CYS A 196 -9.70 15.11 -9.27
N PRO A 197 -9.65 16.33 -9.85
CA PRO A 197 -8.97 16.59 -11.12
C PRO A 197 -7.43 16.60 -11.06
N LEU A 198 -6.83 16.56 -9.87
CA LEU A 198 -5.37 16.57 -9.67
C LEU A 198 -4.86 15.30 -8.98
N LEU A 199 -5.66 14.21 -8.99
CA LEU A 199 -5.35 13.00 -8.24
C LEU A 199 -4.17 12.26 -8.87
N GLU A 200 -3.04 12.18 -8.16
CA GLU A 200 -1.82 11.52 -8.64
C GLU A 200 -1.66 10.11 -8.05
N GLU A 201 -2.19 9.85 -6.85
CA GLU A 201 -2.03 8.59 -6.13
C GLU A 201 -3.37 8.07 -5.62
N LEU A 202 -3.69 6.83 -5.99
CA LEU A 202 -4.85 6.11 -5.52
C LEU A 202 -4.43 4.78 -4.90
N TYR A 203 -4.81 4.58 -3.64
CA TYR A 203 -4.65 3.32 -2.92
C TYR A 203 -6.01 2.79 -2.51
N VAL A 204 -6.32 1.57 -2.92
CA VAL A 204 -7.60 0.90 -2.64
C VAL A 204 -7.30 -0.47 -2.05
N ARG A 205 -7.75 -0.71 -0.81
CA ARG A 205 -7.64 -2.02 -0.15
C ARG A 205 -9.01 -2.49 0.34
N HIS A 206 -9.38 -3.73 0.06
CA HIS A 206 -10.59 -4.36 0.59
C HIS A 206 -10.25 -5.73 1.18
N ARG A 207 -10.47 -5.90 2.49
CA ARG A 207 -10.16 -7.14 3.21
C ARG A 207 -11.30 -8.15 3.29
N GLU A 208 -12.53 -7.67 3.46
CA GLU A 208 -13.73 -8.51 3.74
C GLU A 208 -15.02 -7.80 3.24
N CYS A 209 -14.91 -6.97 2.21
CA CYS A 209 -15.94 -5.97 1.87
C CYS A 209 -16.61 -6.27 0.52
N GLU A 210 -17.92 -6.44 0.50
CA GLU A 210 -18.73 -6.47 -0.74
C GLU A 210 -18.62 -5.12 -1.47
N GLY A 211 -18.71 -5.11 -2.80
CA GLY A 211 -18.71 -3.87 -3.58
C GLY A 211 -17.34 -3.31 -3.96
N ALA A 212 -16.34 -4.18 -4.17
CA ALA A 212 -15.13 -3.77 -4.89
C ALA A 212 -15.52 -3.17 -6.26
N PRO A 213 -14.91 -2.06 -6.68
CA PRO A 213 -15.27 -1.41 -7.94
C PRO A 213 -14.93 -2.33 -9.13
N PHE A 214 -15.81 -2.33 -10.13
CA PHE A 214 -15.64 -3.10 -11.38
C PHE A 214 -14.85 -2.31 -12.44
N TYR A 215 -14.58 -1.04 -12.19
CA TYR A 215 -13.73 -0.20 -13.03
C TYR A 215 -13.00 0.83 -12.18
N ILE A 216 -11.81 1.23 -12.63
CA ILE A 216 -11.06 2.37 -12.10
C ILE A 216 -10.68 3.23 -13.31
N SER A 217 -11.20 4.45 -13.36
CA SER A 217 -10.92 5.41 -14.43
C SER A 217 -10.60 6.78 -13.87
N ASN A 218 -9.42 7.29 -14.17
CA ASN A 218 -9.03 8.67 -13.92
C ASN A 218 -7.76 8.99 -14.74
N PRO A 219 -7.76 10.06 -15.57
CA PRO A 219 -6.66 10.35 -16.48
C PRO A 219 -5.41 10.95 -15.78
N THR A 220 -5.50 11.33 -14.51
CA THR A 220 -4.42 12.03 -13.79
C THR A 220 -3.61 11.13 -12.85
N ILE A 221 -4.12 9.93 -12.53
CA ILE A 221 -3.46 9.00 -11.62
C ILE A 221 -2.11 8.55 -12.22
N LYS A 222 -1.05 8.70 -11.44
CA LYS A 222 0.32 8.25 -11.74
C LYS A 222 0.71 7.00 -10.98
N LYS A 223 0.12 6.78 -9.79
CA LYS A 223 0.36 5.60 -8.94
C LYS A 223 -0.96 4.98 -8.51
N LEU A 224 -1.13 3.70 -8.80
CA LEU A 224 -2.32 2.93 -8.44
C LEU A 224 -1.91 1.69 -7.66
N SER A 225 -2.48 1.54 -6.47
CA SER A 225 -2.34 0.32 -5.67
C SER A 225 -3.70 -0.25 -5.33
N VAL A 226 -3.93 -1.50 -5.71
CA VAL A 226 -5.20 -2.22 -5.53
C VAL A 226 -4.91 -3.52 -4.79
N TYR A 227 -5.57 -3.72 -3.65
CA TYR A 227 -5.43 -4.91 -2.82
C TYR A 227 -6.79 -5.48 -2.44
N TYR A 228 -7.22 -6.51 -3.15
CA TYR A 228 -8.44 -7.24 -2.87
C TYR A 228 -8.10 -8.60 -2.25
N GLU A 229 -8.40 -8.75 -0.97
CA GLU A 229 -8.00 -9.92 -0.17
C GLU A 229 -9.15 -10.92 0.04
N PHE A 230 -10.38 -10.54 -0.36
CA PHE A 230 -11.55 -11.39 -0.26
C PHE A 230 -12.20 -11.66 -1.62
N GLN A 231 -12.67 -12.89 -1.77
CA GLN A 231 -13.39 -13.35 -2.94
C GLN A 231 -14.89 -13.27 -2.68
N PHE A 232 -15.58 -12.33 -3.33
CA PHE A 232 -17.03 -12.36 -3.46
C PHE A 232 -17.42 -13.06 -4.76
N ALA A 233 -18.69 -13.49 -4.86
CA ALA A 233 -19.30 -13.84 -6.15
C ALA A 233 -19.40 -12.56 -6.99
N ARG A 234 -18.27 -12.15 -7.59
CA ARG A 234 -18.19 -10.96 -8.43
C ARG A 234 -18.99 -11.19 -9.70
N TRP A 235 -19.70 -10.15 -10.10
CA TRP A 235 -20.23 -10.01 -11.43
C TRP A 235 -19.16 -9.30 -12.29
N ASP A 236 -18.66 -10.01 -13.30
CA ASP A 236 -18.37 -9.46 -14.65
C ASP A 236 -17.02 -8.76 -14.94
N GLY A 237 -15.99 -8.85 -14.08
CA GLY A 237 -14.60 -8.48 -14.46
C GLY A 237 -14.07 -7.12 -13.98
N MET A 238 -13.06 -6.57 -14.67
CA MET A 238 -12.37 -5.32 -14.30
C MET A 238 -11.99 -4.45 -15.50
N THR A 239 -12.28 -3.15 -15.41
CA THR A 239 -11.77 -2.11 -16.32
C THR A 239 -10.74 -1.22 -15.63
N LEU A 240 -9.62 -0.94 -16.29
CA LEU A 240 -8.57 -0.01 -15.83
C LEU A 240 -8.31 1.02 -16.94
N ASP A 241 -8.74 2.26 -16.74
CA ASP A 241 -8.53 3.37 -17.67
C ASP A 241 -7.77 4.51 -17.00
N ALA A 242 -6.44 4.39 -17.01
CA ALA A 242 -5.54 5.34 -16.39
C ALA A 242 -4.34 5.59 -17.32
N PRO A 243 -4.53 6.37 -18.41
CA PRO A 243 -3.51 6.52 -19.44
C PRO A 243 -2.20 7.16 -18.95
N SER A 244 -2.24 7.95 -17.87
CA SER A 244 -1.06 8.59 -17.26
C SER A 244 -0.41 7.76 -16.15
N LEU A 245 -0.88 6.53 -15.91
CA LEU A 245 -0.37 5.67 -14.85
C LEU A 245 1.07 5.26 -15.14
N VAL A 246 1.96 5.42 -14.17
CA VAL A 246 3.40 5.07 -14.26
C VAL A 246 3.73 3.83 -13.43
N SER A 247 3.03 3.64 -12.30
CA SER A 247 3.25 2.53 -11.36
C SER A 247 1.93 1.86 -10.99
N LEU A 248 1.86 0.55 -11.18
CA LEU A 248 0.74 -0.30 -10.80
C LEU A 248 1.17 -1.35 -9.77
N ASN A 249 0.46 -1.44 -8.66
CA ASN A 249 0.50 -2.59 -7.75
C ASN A 249 -0.89 -3.21 -7.67
N TYR A 250 -1.05 -4.41 -8.19
CA TYR A 250 -2.35 -5.07 -8.35
C TYR A 250 -2.37 -6.44 -7.71
N ARG A 251 -3.06 -6.55 -6.57
CA ARG A 251 -3.32 -7.80 -5.85
C ARG A 251 -4.81 -8.12 -5.88
N ASP A 252 -5.17 -9.25 -6.49
CA ASP A 252 -6.56 -9.67 -6.64
C ASP A 252 -6.66 -11.19 -6.90
N PHE A 253 -7.89 -11.68 -7.03
CA PHE A 253 -8.18 -12.98 -7.63
C PHE A 253 -8.32 -12.83 -9.14
N ALA A 254 -7.92 -13.87 -9.89
CA ALA A 254 -8.10 -13.94 -11.34
C ALA A 254 -9.59 -13.84 -11.68
N LEU A 255 -9.92 -12.92 -12.60
CA LEU A 255 -11.29 -12.58 -12.99
C LEU A 255 -11.70 -13.29 -14.29
N GLU A 256 -13.00 -13.33 -14.56
CA GLU A 256 -13.54 -13.87 -15.81
C GLU A 256 -13.07 -13.06 -17.01
N GLU A 257 -12.95 -11.73 -16.86
CA GLU A 257 -12.44 -10.86 -17.91
C GLU A 257 -11.83 -9.55 -17.37
N TYR A 258 -10.94 -8.97 -18.17
CA TYR A 258 -10.44 -7.61 -18.03
C TYR A 258 -10.85 -6.83 -19.29
N THR A 259 -12.05 -6.24 -19.26
CA THR A 259 -12.78 -5.75 -20.44
C THR A 259 -12.06 -4.63 -21.18
N TYR A 260 -11.44 -3.70 -20.45
CA TYR A 260 -10.69 -2.59 -21.03
C TYR A 260 -9.53 -2.19 -20.11
N VAL A 261 -8.31 -2.25 -20.63
CA VAL A 261 -7.08 -1.92 -19.87
C VAL A 261 -6.23 -0.93 -20.68
N ASN A 262 -6.41 0.35 -20.38
CA ASN A 262 -5.66 1.45 -20.99
C ASN A 262 -4.66 2.04 -19.99
N LEU A 263 -3.42 1.56 -20.08
CA LEU A 263 -2.30 1.92 -19.20
C LEU A 263 -1.09 2.39 -20.03
N ALA A 264 -1.33 3.29 -20.98
CA ALA A 264 -0.37 3.66 -22.02
C ALA A 264 1.00 4.16 -21.51
N SER A 265 1.04 4.82 -20.35
CA SER A 265 2.27 5.39 -19.76
C SER A 265 2.94 4.47 -18.71
N LEU A 266 2.48 3.22 -18.56
CA LEU A 266 2.91 2.35 -17.48
C LEU A 266 4.38 1.93 -17.63
N VAL A 267 5.17 2.18 -16.59
CA VAL A 267 6.60 1.83 -16.53
C VAL A 267 6.83 0.61 -15.65
N GLU A 268 6.15 0.56 -14.49
CA GLU A 268 6.30 -0.52 -13.52
C GLU A 268 4.95 -1.17 -13.20
N ALA A 269 4.90 -2.50 -13.29
CA ALA A 269 3.76 -3.30 -12.86
C ALA A 269 4.18 -4.37 -11.84
N ARG A 270 3.44 -4.46 -10.75
CA ARG A 270 3.54 -5.53 -9.74
C ARG A 270 2.22 -6.26 -9.69
N LEU A 271 2.21 -7.54 -10.04
CA LEU A 271 1.04 -8.39 -10.03
C LEU A 271 1.13 -9.43 -8.90
N ASP A 272 0.05 -9.53 -8.13
CA ASP A 272 -0.22 -10.62 -7.20
C ASP A 272 -1.64 -11.17 -7.41
N ILE A 273 -1.79 -11.94 -8.49
CA ILE A 273 -3.04 -12.54 -8.95
C ILE A 273 -3.14 -13.97 -8.45
N ARG A 274 -4.23 -14.29 -7.75
CA ARG A 274 -4.47 -15.62 -7.14
C ARG A 274 -5.59 -16.36 -7.82
N TYR A 275 -5.60 -17.69 -7.71
CA TYR A 275 -6.75 -18.47 -8.15
C TYR A 275 -8.01 -18.13 -7.35
N SER A 276 -9.05 -17.85 -8.10
CA SER A 276 -10.41 -17.75 -7.63
C SER A 276 -10.98 -19.15 -7.35
N LYS A 277 -11.63 -19.36 -6.21
CA LYS A 277 -12.37 -20.61 -5.92
C LYS A 277 -13.70 -20.72 -6.69
N THR A 278 -14.25 -19.59 -7.13
CA THR A 278 -15.56 -19.50 -7.82
C THR A 278 -15.42 -19.45 -9.34
N ILE A 279 -14.36 -18.83 -9.86
CA ILE A 279 -14.13 -18.69 -11.30
C ILE A 279 -13.30 -19.87 -11.77
N LYS A 280 -13.91 -20.76 -12.56
CA LYS A 280 -13.23 -21.92 -13.14
C LYS A 280 -12.26 -21.50 -14.23
N ASP A 281 -12.68 -20.54 -15.04
CA ASP A 281 -12.01 -20.19 -16.28
C ASP A 281 -11.67 -18.70 -16.38
N PRO A 282 -10.59 -18.24 -15.72
CA PRO A 282 -10.20 -16.84 -15.78
C PRO A 282 -9.55 -16.47 -17.12
N ASP A 283 -9.79 -15.24 -17.58
CA ASP A 283 -9.11 -14.63 -18.72
C ASP A 283 -8.24 -13.47 -18.27
N LEU A 284 -6.92 -13.60 -18.43
CA LEU A 284 -5.95 -12.56 -18.11
C LEU A 284 -5.52 -11.74 -19.34
N SER A 285 -6.04 -12.04 -20.53
CA SER A 285 -5.55 -11.47 -21.80
C SER A 285 -5.59 -9.95 -21.82
N GLY A 286 -6.72 -9.36 -21.41
CA GLY A 286 -6.85 -7.90 -21.33
C GLY A 286 -5.83 -7.25 -20.40
N LEU A 287 -5.59 -7.83 -19.22
CA LEU A 287 -4.62 -7.33 -18.26
C LEU A 287 -3.19 -7.43 -18.79
N ILE A 288 -2.81 -8.61 -19.31
CA ILE A 288 -1.45 -8.88 -19.79
C ILE A 288 -1.11 -8.04 -21.02
N ILE A 289 -2.08 -7.86 -21.94
CA ILE A 289 -1.93 -6.94 -23.08
C ILE A 289 -1.78 -5.49 -22.58
N GLY A 290 -2.62 -5.08 -21.63
CA GLY A 290 -2.60 -3.72 -21.09
C GLY A 290 -1.29 -3.32 -20.42
N ILE A 291 -0.57 -4.26 -19.80
CA ILE A 291 0.75 -4.02 -19.18
C ILE A 291 1.94 -4.34 -20.09
N SER A 292 1.74 -4.71 -21.35
CA SER A 292 2.83 -5.18 -22.23
C SER A 292 3.94 -4.16 -22.55
N ASN A 293 3.70 -2.87 -22.26
CA ASN A 293 4.66 -1.79 -22.56
C ASN A 293 5.64 -1.48 -21.42
N VAL A 294 5.54 -2.15 -20.26
CA VAL A 294 6.35 -1.86 -19.06
C VAL A 294 7.84 -2.10 -19.26
N GLU A 295 8.65 -1.39 -18.46
CA GLU A 295 10.09 -1.60 -18.31
C GLU A 295 10.42 -2.54 -17.15
N ILE A 296 9.56 -2.55 -16.12
CA ILE A 296 9.73 -3.35 -14.90
C ILE A 296 8.45 -4.14 -14.65
N LEU A 297 8.56 -5.47 -14.61
CA LEU A 297 7.46 -6.38 -14.32
C LEU A 297 7.81 -7.27 -13.13
N HIS A 298 7.01 -7.20 -12.08
CA HIS A 298 7.07 -8.12 -10.95
C HIS A 298 5.87 -9.05 -10.94
N LEU A 299 6.13 -10.34 -11.07
CA LEU A 299 5.13 -11.40 -10.93
C LEU A 299 5.34 -12.09 -9.59
N SER A 300 4.32 -12.06 -8.73
CA SER A 300 4.30 -12.95 -7.56
C SER A 300 4.29 -14.42 -8.00
N PRO A 301 4.73 -15.36 -7.15
CA PRO A 301 4.60 -16.78 -7.45
C PRO A 301 3.17 -17.20 -7.80
N ALA A 302 2.17 -16.64 -7.11
CA ALA A 302 0.77 -16.89 -7.42
C ALA A 302 0.39 -16.40 -8.83
N SER A 303 0.88 -15.22 -9.24
CA SER A 303 0.60 -14.69 -10.58
C SER A 303 1.21 -15.54 -11.67
N ALA A 304 2.47 -15.97 -11.49
CA ALA A 304 3.15 -16.87 -12.42
C ALA A 304 2.38 -18.18 -12.58
N ASP A 305 1.85 -18.73 -11.48
CA ASP A 305 1.06 -19.95 -11.50
C ASP A 305 -0.24 -19.78 -12.31
N VAL A 306 -0.98 -18.69 -12.09
CA VAL A 306 -2.22 -18.39 -12.84
C VAL A 306 -1.92 -18.21 -14.33
N ILE A 307 -0.92 -17.40 -14.66
CA ILE A 307 -0.52 -17.13 -16.05
C ILE A 307 -0.09 -18.43 -16.74
N SER A 308 0.69 -19.28 -16.07
CA SER A 308 1.20 -20.54 -16.64
C SER A 308 0.06 -21.43 -17.11
N ARG A 309 -0.98 -21.63 -16.28
CA ARG A 309 -2.12 -22.45 -16.68
C ARG A 309 -2.94 -21.80 -17.79
N CYS A 310 -3.16 -20.49 -17.75
CA CYS A 310 -3.88 -19.81 -18.84
C CYS A 310 -3.15 -19.98 -20.19
N VAL A 311 -1.81 -20.01 -20.19
CA VAL A 311 -1.01 -20.31 -21.39
C VAL A 311 -1.11 -21.79 -21.79
N GLU A 312 -0.98 -22.72 -20.85
CA GLU A 312 -1.07 -24.17 -21.09
C GLU A 312 -2.44 -24.59 -21.66
N ASP A 313 -3.51 -23.97 -21.17
CA ASP A 313 -4.89 -24.19 -21.63
C ASP A 313 -5.18 -23.49 -22.98
N GLY A 314 -4.21 -22.75 -23.55
CA GLY A 314 -4.35 -22.02 -24.81
C GLY A 314 -5.24 -20.78 -24.73
N ARG A 315 -5.58 -20.32 -23.52
CA ARG A 315 -6.46 -19.17 -23.29
C ARG A 315 -5.73 -17.84 -23.30
N LEU A 316 -4.44 -17.85 -22.97
CA LEU A 316 -3.60 -16.67 -22.94
C LEU A 316 -2.44 -16.82 -23.93
N VAL A 317 -2.37 -15.91 -24.88
CA VAL A 317 -1.18 -15.72 -25.71
C VAL A 317 -0.41 -14.53 -25.15
N LEU A 318 0.83 -14.77 -24.70
CA LEU A 318 1.67 -13.69 -24.19
C LEU A 318 2.03 -12.70 -25.31
N PRO A 319 1.83 -11.40 -25.09
CA PRO A 319 2.31 -10.37 -26.00
C PRO A 319 3.83 -10.24 -25.91
N VAL A 320 4.42 -9.55 -26.90
CA VAL A 320 5.83 -9.16 -26.86
C VAL A 320 6.01 -7.98 -25.90
N PHE A 321 6.81 -8.16 -24.86
CA PHE A 321 7.21 -7.12 -23.91
C PHE A 321 8.43 -6.36 -24.45
N LYS A 322 8.21 -5.52 -25.46
CA LYS A 322 9.28 -4.83 -26.24
C LYS A 322 10.19 -3.90 -25.43
N ASN A 323 9.77 -3.49 -24.23
CA ASN A 323 10.46 -2.53 -23.37
C ASN A 323 10.93 -3.15 -22.06
N LEU A 324 10.58 -4.40 -21.76
CA LEU A 324 10.86 -5.00 -20.45
C LEU A 324 12.37 -5.21 -20.27
N VAL A 325 12.92 -4.55 -19.25
CA VAL A 325 14.34 -4.63 -18.86
C VAL A 325 14.51 -5.44 -17.58
N ASN A 326 13.58 -5.29 -16.63
CA ASN A 326 13.64 -5.94 -15.33
C ASN A 326 12.43 -6.87 -15.15
N LEU A 327 12.68 -8.17 -15.09
CA LEU A 327 11.65 -9.17 -14.82
C LEU A 327 11.89 -9.78 -13.44
N SER A 328 10.90 -9.72 -12.56
CA SER A 328 10.84 -10.49 -11.33
C SER A 328 9.84 -11.64 -11.46
N PHE A 329 10.31 -12.84 -11.19
CA PHE A 329 9.58 -14.09 -11.37
C PHE A 329 9.87 -15.05 -10.24
N GLY A 330 8.85 -15.80 -9.82
CA GLY A 330 8.99 -16.94 -8.93
C GLY A 330 7.83 -17.89 -9.14
N SER A 331 7.93 -19.11 -8.61
CA SER A 331 6.80 -20.04 -8.57
C SER A 331 7.03 -21.08 -7.48
N TYR A 332 5.95 -21.47 -6.80
CA TYR A 332 5.95 -22.57 -5.83
C TYR A 332 5.77 -23.95 -6.47
N ASN A 333 5.47 -23.99 -7.78
CA ASN A 333 5.22 -25.22 -8.51
C ASN A 333 6.24 -25.40 -9.64
N GLU A 334 6.91 -26.53 -9.58
CA GLU A 334 7.87 -27.03 -10.56
C GLU A 334 7.44 -26.88 -12.02
N GLN A 335 6.17 -27.17 -12.34
CA GLN A 335 5.67 -27.14 -13.72
C GLN A 335 5.55 -25.70 -14.25
N ASN A 336 5.27 -24.75 -13.37
CA ASN A 336 5.02 -23.36 -13.75
C ASN A 336 6.32 -22.58 -14.04
N TRP A 337 7.48 -23.13 -13.66
CA TRP A 337 8.79 -22.61 -14.09
C TRP A 337 8.98 -22.68 -15.61
N LYS A 338 8.22 -23.51 -16.34
CA LYS A 338 8.20 -23.54 -17.81
C LYS A 338 7.69 -22.24 -18.44
N LEU A 339 6.97 -21.41 -17.68
CA LEU A 339 6.54 -20.09 -18.13
C LEU A 339 7.73 -19.13 -18.31
N LEU A 340 8.79 -19.26 -17.51
CA LEU A 340 9.91 -18.32 -17.50
C LEU A 340 10.63 -18.25 -18.87
N PRO A 341 11.05 -19.36 -19.50
CA PRO A 341 11.64 -19.30 -20.84
C PRO A 341 10.71 -18.69 -21.89
N TYR A 342 9.40 -18.91 -21.76
CA TYR A 342 8.42 -18.35 -22.67
C TYR A 342 8.31 -16.82 -22.49
N LEU A 343 8.28 -16.33 -21.24
CA LEU A 343 8.33 -14.90 -20.94
C LEU A 343 9.61 -14.24 -21.45
N LEU A 344 10.77 -14.86 -21.22
CA LEU A 344 12.07 -14.34 -21.68
C LEU A 344 12.13 -14.26 -23.21
N LYS A 345 11.59 -15.27 -23.91
CA LYS A 345 11.46 -15.23 -25.37
C LYS A 345 10.60 -14.07 -25.86
N GLN A 346 9.56 -13.70 -25.11
CA GLN A 346 8.71 -12.55 -25.42
C GLN A 346 9.30 -11.21 -24.96
N SER A 347 10.44 -11.21 -24.29
CA SER A 347 11.02 -10.02 -23.63
C SER A 347 12.46 -9.78 -24.08
N PRO A 348 12.68 -9.30 -25.32
CA PRO A 348 13.99 -9.31 -25.96
C PRO A 348 15.04 -8.38 -25.33
N LYS A 349 14.63 -7.47 -24.44
CA LYS A 349 15.50 -6.47 -23.78
C LYS A 349 15.76 -6.76 -22.31
N VAL A 350 15.34 -7.92 -21.79
CA VAL A 350 15.53 -8.24 -20.37
C VAL A 350 17.01 -8.34 -20.06
N GLU A 351 17.48 -7.48 -19.15
CA GLU A 351 18.86 -7.45 -18.68
C GLU A 351 18.96 -7.91 -17.22
N THR A 352 17.92 -7.65 -16.41
CA THR A 352 17.87 -8.03 -15.01
C THR A 352 16.76 -9.05 -14.78
N LEU A 353 17.13 -10.22 -14.28
CA LEU A 353 16.19 -11.26 -13.85
C LEU A 353 16.24 -11.38 -12.32
N ILE A 354 15.11 -11.15 -11.66
CA ILE A 354 14.94 -11.32 -10.22
C ILE A 354 14.17 -12.61 -9.97
N ILE A 355 14.83 -13.59 -9.36
CA ILE A 355 14.25 -14.88 -9.00
C ILE A 355 13.87 -14.89 -7.53
N GLN A 356 12.64 -15.30 -7.23
CA GLN A 356 12.12 -15.47 -5.88
C GLN A 356 11.40 -16.82 -5.70
N GLY A 357 11.18 -17.24 -4.45
CA GLY A 357 10.35 -18.41 -4.15
C GLY A 357 11.00 -19.74 -4.54
N LEU A 358 12.32 -19.88 -4.36
CA LEU A 358 13.05 -21.15 -4.58
C LEU A 358 12.81 -22.21 -3.48
N GLU A 359 11.85 -21.98 -2.57
CA GLU A 359 11.64 -22.80 -1.36
C GLU A 359 11.01 -24.18 -1.63
N ASP A 360 11.55 -25.19 -0.92
CA ASP A 360 11.17 -26.59 -0.65
C ASP A 360 10.51 -27.52 -1.70
N GLY A 361 9.97 -27.00 -2.80
CA GLY A 361 9.36 -27.75 -3.91
C GLY A 361 10.35 -28.09 -5.02
N GLY A 362 11.40 -28.84 -4.69
CA GLY A 362 12.01 -29.91 -5.52
C GLY A 362 12.41 -29.72 -6.99
N TYR A 363 12.20 -28.60 -7.68
CA TYR A 363 12.41 -28.60 -9.13
C TYR A 363 13.89 -28.63 -9.51
N THR A 364 14.28 -29.74 -10.12
CA THR A 364 15.58 -29.95 -10.76
C THR A 364 15.37 -30.31 -12.23
N GLY A 365 14.49 -29.60 -12.94
CA GLY A 365 14.15 -29.94 -14.32
C GLY A 365 14.66 -28.94 -15.36
N ASN A 366 14.47 -29.33 -16.63
CA ASN A 366 15.05 -28.81 -17.87
C ASN A 366 14.62 -27.37 -18.26
N VAL A 367 14.22 -26.53 -17.31
CA VAL A 367 14.00 -25.11 -17.58
C VAL A 367 15.37 -24.45 -17.59
N THR A 368 15.81 -24.09 -18.79
CA THR A 368 17.04 -23.32 -18.99
C THR A 368 16.67 -21.93 -19.46
N ILE A 369 17.37 -20.92 -18.94
CA ILE A 369 17.27 -19.57 -19.48
C ILE A 369 18.13 -19.40 -20.75
N GLY A 370 18.70 -20.46 -21.35
CA GLY A 370 19.37 -20.40 -22.66
C GLY A 370 20.36 -19.24 -22.89
N GLN A 371 20.59 -18.86 -24.16
CA GLN A 371 21.35 -17.66 -24.53
C GLN A 371 20.44 -16.42 -24.48
N PHE A 372 19.99 -15.99 -23.29
CA PHE A 372 19.31 -14.70 -23.12
C PHE A 372 20.29 -13.60 -22.66
N GLN A 373 19.99 -12.34 -22.97
CA GLN A 373 20.83 -11.18 -22.65
C GLN A 373 20.78 -10.77 -21.16
N VAL A 374 20.60 -11.73 -20.26
CA VAL A 374 20.54 -11.47 -18.82
C VAL A 374 21.94 -11.13 -18.33
N LYS A 375 22.16 -9.85 -18.04
CA LYS A 375 23.43 -9.33 -17.49
C LYS A 375 23.50 -9.48 -15.99
N GLU A 376 22.34 -9.52 -15.35
CA GLU A 376 22.24 -9.53 -13.90
C GLU A 376 21.13 -10.46 -13.41
N LEU A 377 21.50 -11.35 -12.48
CA LEU A 377 20.58 -12.25 -11.80
C LEU A 377 20.48 -11.88 -10.32
N HIS A 378 19.30 -11.53 -9.83
CA HIS A 378 19.05 -11.32 -8.40
C HIS A 378 18.32 -12.52 -7.84
N VAL A 379 18.85 -13.17 -6.81
CA VAL A 379 18.19 -14.26 -6.11
C VAL A 379 17.72 -13.75 -4.76
N VAL A 380 16.41 -13.66 -4.59
CA VAL A 380 15.76 -13.14 -3.38
C VAL A 380 15.25 -14.29 -2.52
N GLY A 381 15.57 -14.23 -1.22
CA GLY A 381 15.17 -15.24 -0.25
C GLY A 381 15.99 -16.51 -0.30
N TYR A 382 17.23 -16.46 -0.79
CA TYR A 382 18.11 -17.62 -0.91
C TYR A 382 18.58 -18.09 0.46
N LYS A 383 18.26 -19.34 0.83
CA LYS A 383 18.65 -19.95 2.12
C LYS A 383 19.95 -20.76 2.04
N GLY A 384 20.54 -20.92 0.85
CA GLY A 384 21.79 -21.67 0.68
C GLY A 384 21.62 -23.19 0.72
N THR A 385 20.41 -23.70 0.57
CA THR A 385 20.16 -25.14 0.57
C THR A 385 20.69 -25.80 -0.71
N ALA A 386 21.05 -27.09 -0.63
CA ALA A 386 21.49 -27.86 -1.78
C ALA A 386 20.43 -27.91 -2.91
N LYS A 387 19.15 -27.90 -2.55
CA LYS A 387 18.03 -27.87 -3.51
C LYS A 387 18.00 -26.55 -4.28
N GLU A 388 18.08 -25.41 -3.60
CA GLU A 388 18.10 -24.09 -4.25
C GLU A 388 19.32 -23.94 -5.16
N LEU A 389 20.50 -24.41 -4.72
CA LEU A 389 21.71 -24.39 -5.55
C LEU A 389 21.55 -25.26 -6.81
N LEU A 390 20.96 -26.45 -6.68
CA LEU A 390 20.72 -27.34 -7.81
C LEU A 390 19.70 -26.76 -8.79
N HIS A 391 18.66 -26.09 -8.28
CA HIS A 391 17.68 -25.39 -9.10
C HIS A 391 18.34 -24.23 -9.87
N LEU A 392 19.13 -23.38 -9.20
CA LEU A 392 19.91 -22.34 -9.86
C LEU A 392 20.84 -22.93 -10.93
N LYS A 393 21.52 -24.03 -10.63
CA LYS A 393 22.37 -24.72 -11.62
C LYS A 393 21.60 -25.17 -12.84
N SER A 394 20.37 -25.67 -12.66
CA SER A 394 19.50 -26.09 -13.76
C SER A 394 19.06 -24.89 -14.61
N LEU A 395 18.62 -23.81 -13.96
CA LEU A 395 18.20 -22.57 -14.63
C LEU A 395 19.31 -21.96 -15.49
N LEU A 396 20.54 -21.99 -14.98
CA LEU A 396 21.71 -21.43 -15.64
C LEU A 396 22.37 -22.37 -16.66
N ALA A 397 21.93 -23.63 -16.74
CA ALA A 397 22.49 -24.58 -17.69
C ALA A 397 22.28 -24.07 -19.13
N GLY A 398 23.37 -23.94 -19.89
CA GLY A 398 23.33 -23.46 -21.28
C GLY A 398 23.37 -21.94 -21.46
N THR A 399 23.64 -21.17 -20.40
CA THR A 399 23.91 -19.73 -20.50
C THR A 399 25.38 -19.45 -20.83
N GLU A 400 25.63 -18.41 -21.65
CA GLU A 400 26.97 -17.83 -21.81
C GLU A 400 27.15 -16.76 -20.73
N CYS A 401 27.79 -17.15 -19.63
CA CYS A 401 28.26 -16.28 -18.55
C CYS A 401 27.34 -15.13 -18.11
N ILE A 402 26.69 -15.24 -16.94
CA ILE A 402 26.06 -14.11 -16.24
C ILE A 402 27.13 -13.21 -15.61
N PRO A 403 27.23 -11.94 -16.03
CA PRO A 403 28.20 -10.99 -15.48
C PRO A 403 28.09 -10.80 -13.96
N ARG A 404 26.87 -10.71 -13.43
CA ARG A 404 26.65 -10.42 -12.01
C ARG A 404 25.49 -11.23 -11.42
N VAL A 405 25.78 -11.93 -10.33
CA VAL A 405 24.75 -12.53 -9.45
C VAL A 405 24.68 -11.74 -8.16
N ARG A 406 23.49 -11.25 -7.82
CA ARG A 406 23.17 -10.66 -6.52
C ARG A 406 22.33 -11.62 -5.71
N VAL A 407 22.68 -11.77 -4.43
CA VAL A 407 21.87 -12.58 -3.51
C VAL A 407 21.43 -11.74 -2.34
N VAL A 408 20.13 -11.84 -2.05
CA VAL A 408 19.46 -11.15 -0.95
C VAL A 408 18.91 -12.22 -0.01
N PHE A 409 19.42 -12.23 1.22
CA PHE A 409 18.97 -13.15 2.26
C PHE A 409 17.64 -12.71 2.87
N PRO A 410 16.81 -13.64 3.36
CA PRO A 410 15.64 -13.31 4.19
C PRO A 410 16.03 -12.58 5.48
N GLU A 411 15.14 -11.73 6.00
CA GLU A 411 15.34 -11.00 7.27
C GLU A 411 15.51 -11.93 8.49
N ASP A 412 14.91 -13.13 8.44
CA ASP A 412 14.93 -14.12 9.53
C ASP A 412 16.20 -14.99 9.56
N VAL A 413 17.09 -14.85 8.57
CA VAL A 413 18.34 -15.62 8.50
C VAL A 413 19.49 -14.83 9.12
N VAL A 414 20.11 -15.40 10.15
CA VAL A 414 21.38 -14.87 10.69
C VAL A 414 22.49 -15.18 9.69
N VAL A 415 22.91 -14.16 8.94
CA VAL A 415 23.97 -14.28 7.93
C VAL A 415 25.32 -13.97 8.57
N ASP A 416 26.10 -15.00 8.89
CA ASP A 416 27.48 -14.85 9.38
C ASP A 416 28.53 -14.89 8.25
N ALA A 417 29.79 -14.60 8.59
CA ALA A 417 30.91 -14.61 7.64
C ALA A 417 31.10 -15.96 6.93
N ALA A 418 30.81 -17.07 7.62
CA ALA A 418 30.92 -18.41 7.06
C ALA A 418 29.83 -18.69 6.02
N THR A 419 28.60 -18.25 6.29
CA THR A 419 27.44 -18.36 5.40
C THR A 419 27.68 -17.56 4.12
N ILE A 420 28.17 -16.32 4.24
CA ILE A 420 28.52 -15.47 3.09
C ILE A 420 29.58 -16.14 2.22
N PHE A 421 30.65 -16.64 2.85
CA PHE A 421 31.74 -17.30 2.13
C PHE A 421 31.25 -18.57 1.43
N GLN A 422 30.43 -19.37 2.10
CA GLN A 422 29.87 -20.59 1.55
C GLN A 422 28.92 -20.30 0.38
N THR A 423 27.98 -19.36 0.52
CA THR A 423 27.10 -18.92 -0.55
C THR A 423 27.89 -18.39 -1.75
N ARG A 424 28.91 -17.56 -1.50
CA ARG A 424 29.76 -17.04 -2.57
C ARG A 424 30.48 -18.16 -3.31
N ARG A 425 31.06 -19.12 -2.57
CA ARG A 425 31.71 -20.31 -3.16
C ARG A 425 30.73 -21.11 -3.99
N ASP A 426 29.55 -21.39 -3.47
CA ASP A 426 28.54 -22.21 -4.13
C ASP A 426 28.04 -21.54 -5.41
N LEU A 427 27.80 -20.23 -5.39
CA LEU A 427 27.41 -19.48 -6.59
C LEU A 427 28.52 -19.40 -7.63
N PHE A 428 29.80 -19.28 -7.23
CA PHE A 428 30.92 -19.36 -8.18
C PHE A 428 31.11 -20.76 -8.78
N THR A 429 30.59 -21.82 -8.14
CA THR A 429 30.58 -23.16 -8.75
C THR A 429 29.48 -23.33 -9.80
N LEU A 430 28.54 -22.38 -9.92
CA LEU A 430 27.54 -22.37 -10.97
C LEU A 430 28.19 -21.94 -12.30
N VAL A 431 27.93 -22.72 -13.35
CA VAL A 431 28.46 -22.45 -14.69
C VAL A 431 27.98 -21.07 -15.15
N GLY A 432 28.92 -20.22 -15.54
CA GLY A 432 28.64 -18.89 -16.09
C GLY A 432 28.66 -17.73 -15.09
N VAL A 433 28.86 -17.91 -13.79
CA VAL A 433 28.90 -16.76 -12.86
C VAL A 433 30.28 -16.07 -12.88
N VAL A 434 30.34 -14.81 -13.33
CA VAL A 434 31.60 -14.04 -13.41
C VAL A 434 31.87 -13.21 -12.15
N SER A 435 30.83 -12.64 -11.55
CA SER A 435 30.91 -11.85 -10.33
C SER A 435 29.72 -12.11 -9.42
N THR A 436 29.96 -12.03 -8.11
CA THR A 436 28.96 -12.20 -7.06
C THR A 436 28.97 -10.98 -6.14
N GLU A 437 27.84 -10.30 -6.02
CA GLU A 437 27.63 -9.25 -5.00
C GLU A 437 26.60 -9.77 -3.99
N ILE A 438 26.89 -9.63 -2.69
CA ILE A 438 25.96 -10.00 -1.62
C ILE A 438 25.50 -8.70 -0.98
N VAL A 439 24.19 -8.46 -0.99
CA VAL A 439 23.58 -7.22 -0.51
C VAL A 439 22.65 -7.56 0.65
N TYR A 440 22.73 -6.76 1.72
CA TYR A 440 21.87 -6.86 2.88
C TYR A 440 20.70 -5.89 2.76
N PHE A 441 19.57 -6.22 3.39
CA PHE A 441 18.61 -5.20 3.78
C PHE A 441 19.23 -4.39 4.94
N ASP A 442 19.20 -3.05 4.82
CA ASP A 442 19.46 -2.13 5.93
C ASP A 442 18.27 -2.06 6.89
#